data_AF-A0A239DPN0-F1
#
_entry.id   AF-A0A239DPN0-F1
#
_cell.length_a   1.000
_cell.length_b   1.000
_cell.length_c   1.000
_cell.angle_alpha   90.00
_cell.angle_beta   90.00
_cell.angle_gamma   90.00
#
_symmetry.space_group_name_H-M   'P 1'
#
loop_
_entity.id
_entity.type
_entity.pdbx_description
1 polymer ?
#
loop_
_entity_poly.entity_id
_entity_poly.type
_entity_poly.pdbx_seq_one_letter_code
_entity_poly.pdbx_strand_id
1 'polypeptide(L)' 'MTLTEEPAVDPAVDPAVDQAVARLADEFGPRLRPQVIGTVVRTCRQDLSGVPATALPELVERLARERLQSVA' A
#
# COMPACT_ATOMS: atom_id res chain seq x y z
N MET A 1 8.38 -13.14 29.47
CA MET A 1 7.01 -13.37 28.95
C MET A 1 6.95 -12.60 27.64
N THR A 2 6.96 -13.36 26.53
CA THR A 2 6.82 -12.95 25.11
C THR A 2 7.70 -11.79 24.61
N LEU A 3 8.82 -12.20 23.98
CA LEU A 3 9.55 -11.46 22.96
C LEU A 3 8.54 -11.12 21.84
N THR A 4 8.18 -9.86 21.64
CA THR A 4 7.48 -9.44 20.43
C THR A 4 8.53 -9.45 19.34
N GLU A 5 8.61 -10.54 18.57
CA GLU A 5 9.30 -10.56 17.28
C GLU A 5 8.63 -9.50 16.40
N GLU A 6 9.15 -8.28 16.43
CA GLU A 6 8.93 -7.33 15.35
C GLU A 6 9.58 -7.96 14.12
N PRO A 7 8.81 -8.39 13.11
CA PRO A 7 9.39 -9.01 11.94
C PRO A 7 10.37 -7.99 11.34
N ALA A 8 11.61 -8.43 11.14
CA ALA A 8 12.62 -7.68 10.41
C ALA A 8 12.08 -7.42 9.00
N VAL A 9 11.37 -6.31 8.85
CA VAL A 9 10.88 -5.82 7.56
C VAL A 9 12.11 -5.57 6.70
N ASP A 10 12.24 -6.33 5.63
CA ASP A 10 13.24 -6.09 4.60
C ASP A 10 13.22 -4.60 4.24
N PRO A 11 14.36 -3.88 4.33
CA PRO A 11 14.38 -2.42 4.09
C PRO A 11 14.03 -2.03 2.65
N ALA A 12 13.82 -3.01 1.77
CA ALA A 12 13.38 -2.83 0.39
C ALA A 12 11.85 -2.86 0.22
N VAL A 13 11.10 -3.37 1.19
CA VAL A 13 9.63 -3.46 1.11
C VAL A 13 9.04 -2.59 2.20
N ASP A 14 8.50 -1.44 1.80
CA ASP A 14 7.84 -0.51 2.70
C ASP A 14 6.54 -1.18 3.22
N PRO A 15 6.46 -1.55 4.53
CA PRO A 15 5.35 -2.34 5.05
C PRO A 15 4.00 -1.61 4.96
N ALA A 16 4.02 -0.28 4.83
CA ALA A 16 2.83 0.52 4.57
C ALA A 16 2.24 0.24 3.17
N VAL A 17 3.11 0.02 2.18
CA VAL A 17 2.72 -0.30 0.79
C VAL A 17 2.10 -1.68 0.75
N ASP A 18 2.73 -2.67 1.38
CA ASP A 18 2.25 -4.05 1.37
C ASP A 18 0.89 -4.20 2.05
N GLN A 19 0.71 -3.58 3.23
CA GLN A 19 -0.58 -3.53 3.92
C GLN A 19 -1.67 -2.83 3.10
N ALA A 20 -1.34 -1.71 2.44
CA ALA A 20 -2.29 -1.02 1.57
C ALA A 20 -2.67 -1.88 0.36
N VAL A 21 -1.71 -2.56 -0.28
CA VAL A 21 -1.99 -3.49 -1.38
C VAL A 21 -2.91 -4.63 -0.92
N ALA A 22 -2.64 -5.24 0.23
CA ALA A 22 -3.47 -6.33 0.74
C ALA A 22 -4.92 -5.89 0.99
N ARG A 23 -5.12 -4.74 1.67
CA ARG A 23 -6.46 -4.15 1.90
C ARG A 23 -7.20 -3.84 0.59
N LEU A 24 -6.51 -3.16 -0.34
CA LEU A 24 -7.11 -2.78 -1.61
C LEU A 24 -7.35 -3.98 -2.52
N ALA A 25 -6.52 -5.04 -2.43
CA ALA A 25 -6.75 -6.29 -3.15
C ALA A 25 -7.96 -7.05 -2.63
N ASP A 26 -8.28 -6.98 -1.34
CA ASP A 26 -9.53 -7.51 -0.80
C ASP A 26 -10.75 -6.69 -1.28
N GLU A 27 -10.65 -5.36 -1.23
CA GLU A 27 -11.73 -4.43 -1.61
C GLU A 27 -12.01 -4.43 -3.13
N PHE A 28 -10.96 -4.41 -3.95
CA PHE A 28 -11.05 -4.29 -5.41
C PHE A 28 -10.76 -5.59 -6.16
N GLY A 29 -10.27 -6.64 -5.50
CA GLY A 29 -9.97 -7.95 -6.11
C GLY A 29 -11.06 -8.56 -7.00
N PRO A 30 -12.37 -8.43 -6.69
CA PRO A 30 -13.42 -8.91 -7.59
C PRO A 30 -13.56 -8.08 -8.88
N ARG A 31 -13.01 -6.87 -8.95
CA ARG A 31 -13.11 -5.94 -10.09
C ARG A 31 -11.79 -5.71 -10.82
N LEU A 32 -10.67 -5.76 -10.10
CA LEU A 32 -9.33 -5.43 -10.58
C LEU A 32 -8.33 -6.54 -10.25
N ARG A 33 -7.36 -6.73 -11.15
CA ARG A 33 -6.28 -7.70 -10.93
C ARG A 33 -5.32 -7.21 -9.84
N PRO A 34 -4.76 -8.10 -8.99
CA PRO A 34 -3.78 -7.73 -7.96
C PRO A 34 -2.55 -6.99 -8.52
N GLN A 35 -2.16 -7.31 -9.76
CA GLN A 35 -1.04 -6.66 -10.46
C GLN A 35 -1.32 -5.17 -10.71
N VAL A 36 -2.56 -4.81 -11.05
CA VAL A 36 -2.96 -3.41 -11.27
C VAL A 36 -2.93 -2.66 -9.95
N ILE A 37 -3.49 -3.25 -8.90
CA ILE A 37 -3.53 -2.69 -7.55
C ILE A 37 -2.10 -2.44 -7.03
N GLY A 38 -1.21 -3.43 -7.12
CA GLY A 38 0.19 -3.28 -6.72
C GLY A 38 0.98 -2.27 -7.55
N THR A 39 0.62 -2.05 -8.82
CA THR A 39 1.25 -1.03 -9.67
C THR A 39 0.79 0.37 -9.27
N VAL A 40 -0.52 0.56 -9.06
CA VAL A 40 -1.10 1.84 -8.61
C VAL A 40 -0.53 2.23 -7.26
N VAL A 41 -0.51 1.31 -6.30
CA VAL A 41 0.00 1.58 -4.94
C VAL A 41 1.49 1.92 -4.92
N ARG A 42 2.32 1.22 -5.71
CA ARG A 42 3.75 1.60 -5.87
C ARG A 42 3.94 2.96 -6.50
N THR A 43 3.14 3.30 -7.51
CA THR A 43 3.18 4.63 -8.14
C THR A 43 2.80 5.71 -7.12
N CYS A 44 1.73 5.50 -6.35
CA CYS A 44 1.31 6.40 -5.28
C CYS A 44 2.40 6.57 -4.22
N ARG A 45 3.08 5.48 -3.83
CA ARG A 45 4.23 5.53 -2.92
C ARG A 45 5.37 6.40 -3.43
N GLN A 46 5.63 6.34 -4.73
CA GLN A 46 6.69 7.11 -5.39
C GLN A 46 6.30 8.59 -5.54
N ASP A 47 5.05 8.90 -5.87
CA ASP A 47 4.49 10.26 -5.80
C ASP A 47 4.62 10.84 -4.38
N LEU A 48 4.46 10.00 -3.35
CA LEU A 48 4.57 10.36 -1.94
C LEU A 48 6.00 10.20 -1.39
N SER A 49 7.03 10.08 -2.23
CA SER A 49 8.42 9.92 -1.78
C SER A 49 8.94 11.08 -0.92
N GLY A 50 8.31 12.27 -1.00
CA GLY A 50 8.65 13.43 -0.17
C GLY A 50 7.90 13.51 1.16
N VAL A 51 6.99 12.56 1.44
CA VAL A 51 6.15 12.55 2.64
C VAL A 51 6.80 11.70 3.74
N PRO A 52 6.76 12.14 5.01
CA PRO A 52 7.28 11.35 6.12
C PRO A 52 6.53 10.01 6.28
N ALA A 53 7.28 8.96 6.66
CA ALA A 53 6.78 7.59 6.83
C ALA A 53 5.56 7.46 7.77
N THR A 54 5.39 8.40 8.69
CA THR A 54 4.30 8.41 9.68
C THR A 54 2.92 8.70 9.09
N ALA A 55 2.82 9.44 7.98
CA ALA A 55 1.57 9.74 7.30
C ALA A 55 1.40 8.97 5.97
N LEU A 56 2.45 8.25 5.59
CA LEU A 56 2.58 7.54 4.33
C LEU A 56 1.54 6.43 4.11
N PRO A 57 1.23 5.56 5.08
CA PRO A 57 0.22 4.51 4.89
C PRO A 57 -1.17 5.08 4.56
N GLU A 58 -1.63 6.06 5.35
CA GLU A 58 -2.94 6.70 5.16
C GLU A 58 -3.04 7.43 3.81
N LEU A 59 -1.97 8.13 3.42
CA LEU A 59 -1.94 8.88 2.17
C LEU A 59 -1.81 7.98 0.94
N VAL A 60 -1.00 6.92 1.01
CA VAL A 60 -0.89 5.91 -0.05
C VAL A 60 -2.22 5.20 -0.22
N GLU A 61 -2.89 4.79 0.86
CA GLU A 61 -4.19 4.12 0.78
C GLU A 61 -5.24 5.05 0.15
N ARG A 62 -5.35 6.30 0.61
CA ARG A 62 -6.29 7.27 0.04
C ARG A 62 -6.03 7.53 -1.44
N LEU A 63 -4.80 7.85 -1.82
CA LEU A 63 -4.44 8.16 -3.21
C LEU A 63 -4.64 6.93 -4.11
N ALA A 64 -4.23 5.74 -3.65
CA ALA A 64 -4.43 4.52 -4.41
C ALA A 64 -5.92 4.19 -4.57
N ARG A 65 -6.73 4.34 -3.52
CA ARG A 65 -8.19 4.13 -3.59
C ARG A 65 -8.84 5.08 -4.62
N GLU A 66 -8.53 6.37 -4.59
CA GLU A 66 -9.07 7.33 -5.58
C GLU A 66 -8.66 6.96 -7.01
N ARG A 67 -7.41 6.54 -7.22
CA ARG A 67 -6.94 6.10 -8.55
C ARG A 67 -7.60 4.80 -8.99
N LEU A 68 -7.77 3.84 -8.09
CA LEU A 68 -8.44 2.56 -8.39
C LEU A 68 -9.93 2.77 -8.72
N GLN A 69 -10.62 3.68 -8.03
CA GLN A 69 -12.00 4.07 -8.35
C GLN A 69 -12.12 4.75 -9.72
N SER A 70 -11.11 5.50 -10.15
CA SER A 70 -11.13 6.13 -11.48
C SER A 70 -10.90 5.15 -12.63
N VAL A 71 -10.36 3.94 -12.37
CA VAL A 71 -10.06 2.91 -13.39
C VAL A 71 -10.98 1.68 -13.31
N ALA A 72 -11.78 1.56 -12.25
CA ALA A 72 -12.79 0.51 -12.05
C ALA A 72 -14.15 0.94 -12.63
#